data_AF-A0A380WVI3-F1
#
_entry.id   AF-A0A380WVI3-F1
#
_cell.length_a   1.000
_cell.length_b   1.000
_cell.length_c   1.000
_cell.angle_alpha   90.00
_cell.angle_beta   90.00
_cell.angle_gamma   90.00
#
_symmetry.space_group_name_H-M   'P 1'
#
loop_
_entity.id
_entity.type
_entity.pdbx_description
1 polymer ?
#
loop_
_entity_poly.entity_id
_entity_poly.type
_entity_poly.pdbx_seq_one_letter_code
_entity_poly.pdbx_strand_id
1 'polypeptide(L)'
;MANRKVNKKLKKNKYRLMIAVFAVLIVFLIGFLIRKHNVEKAISKYDSEILIVKSDGNQLDSLTLKEIRKLGAEKKSVYLNNGLEKVDIEGVAIEKIIGKLDVNLKDRAFLIVEDNNGNQKRISMSAALEPERVYLVYKMDGEPVFDISQNYGKMLIIDTNAESTTSWVNDVKTLDIE
;
A
#
# COMPACT_ATOMS: atom_id res chain seq x y z
N MET A 1 -38.72 32.26 -22.85
CA MET A 1 -37.97 32.60 -24.08
C MET A 1 -36.45 32.39 -24.01
N ALA A 2 -35.81 32.31 -22.83
CA ALA A 2 -34.35 32.20 -22.68
C ALA A 2 -33.75 30.88 -23.25
N ASN A 3 -34.40 29.72 -23.02
CA ASN A 3 -33.88 28.41 -23.43
C ASN A 3 -33.70 28.23 -24.96
N ARG A 4 -34.52 28.87 -25.79
CA ARG A 4 -34.39 28.81 -27.26
C ARG A 4 -33.16 29.57 -27.79
N LYS A 5 -32.74 30.65 -27.12
CA LYS A 5 -31.54 31.43 -27.51
C LYS A 5 -30.24 30.72 -27.13
N VAL A 6 -30.21 30.06 -25.97
CA VAL A 6 -29.06 29.25 -25.51
C VAL A 6 -28.80 28.08 -26.47
N ASN A 7 -29.86 27.35 -26.85
CA ASN A 7 -29.75 26.22 -27.78
C ASN A 7 -29.24 26.59 -29.19
N LYS A 8 -29.58 27.77 -29.71
CA LYS A 8 -29.06 28.26 -31.00
C LYS A 8 -27.58 28.66 -30.94
N LYS A 9 -27.12 29.25 -29.81
CA LYS A 9 -25.70 29.61 -29.62
C LYS A 9 -24.80 28.38 -29.45
N LEU A 10 -25.26 27.36 -28.71
CA LEU A 10 -24.54 26.08 -28.54
C LEU A 10 -24.34 25.34 -29.87
N LYS A 11 -25.36 25.30 -30.74
CA LYS A 11 -25.26 24.65 -32.06
C LYS A 11 -24.26 25.33 -33.01
N LYS A 12 -24.09 26.65 -32.94
CA LYS A 12 -23.20 27.42 -33.84
C LYS A 12 -21.72 27.30 -33.45
N ASN A 13 -21.43 27.12 -32.15
CA ASN A 13 -20.07 26.96 -31.61
C ASN A 13 -19.74 25.54 -31.15
N LYS A 14 -20.51 24.53 -31.57
CA LYS A 14 -20.37 23.13 -31.14
C LYS A 14 -18.93 22.61 -31.19
N TYR A 15 -18.18 22.97 -32.25
CA TYR A 15 -16.78 22.58 -32.41
C TYR A 15 -15.84 23.28 -31.43
N ARG A 16 -16.01 24.59 -31.19
CA ARG A 16 -15.21 25.32 -30.19
C ARG A 16 -15.47 24.81 -28.77
N LEU A 17 -16.71 24.45 -28.49
CA LEU A 17 -17.13 23.89 -27.21
C LEU A 17 -16.57 22.46 -27.02
N MET A 18 -16.58 21.66 -28.08
CA MET A 18 -15.94 20.33 -28.10
C MET A 18 -14.42 20.43 -27.88
N ILE A 19 -13.75 21.37 -28.55
CA ILE A 19 -12.31 21.63 -28.35
C ILE A 19 -12.02 22.08 -26.91
N ALA A 20 -12.87 22.95 -26.34
CA ALA A 20 -12.71 23.39 -24.95
C ALA A 20 -12.86 22.22 -23.96
N VAL A 21 -13.85 21.34 -24.16
CA VAL A 21 -14.01 20.13 -23.34
C VAL A 21 -12.80 19.19 -23.50
N PHE A 22 -12.32 19.01 -24.73
CA PHE A 22 -11.13 18.19 -25.00
C PHE A 22 -9.87 18.77 -24.34
N ALA A 23 -9.69 20.09 -24.38
CA ALA A 23 -8.59 20.77 -23.72
C ALA A 23 -8.63 20.58 -22.19
N VAL A 24 -9.81 20.66 -21.57
CA VAL A 24 -9.98 20.38 -20.13
C VAL A 24 -9.64 18.92 -19.82
N LEU A 25 -10.08 17.97 -20.64
CA LEU A 25 -9.73 16.55 -20.46
C LEU A 25 -8.22 16.30 -20.57
N ILE A 26 -7.55 16.94 -21.52
CA ILE A 26 -6.08 16.85 -21.67
C ILE A 26 -5.37 17.40 -20.44
N VAL A 27 -5.76 18.58 -19.95
CA VAL A 27 -5.17 19.17 -18.74
C VAL A 27 -5.37 18.24 -17.53
N PHE A 28 -6.56 17.63 -17.40
CA PHE A 28 -6.85 16.68 -16.33
C PHE A 28 -5.99 15.42 -16.42
N LEU A 29 -5.82 14.86 -17.62
CA LEU A 29 -4.95 13.71 -17.88
C LEU A 29 -3.48 14.01 -17.56
N ILE A 30 -2.98 15.18 -17.98
CA ILE A 30 -1.60 15.62 -17.68
C ILE A 30 -1.42 15.77 -16.17
N GLY A 31 -2.36 16.42 -15.48
CA GLY A 31 -2.33 16.57 -14.02
C GLY A 31 -2.31 15.22 -13.30
N PHE A 32 -3.12 14.27 -13.76
CA PHE A 32 -3.14 12.90 -13.23
C PHE A 32 -1.80 12.17 -13.43
N LEU A 33 -1.21 12.27 -14.62
CA LEU A 33 0.09 11.67 -14.93
C LEU A 33 1.23 12.26 -14.08
N ILE A 34 1.27 13.58 -13.92
CA ILE A 34 2.26 14.26 -13.08
C ILE A 34 2.13 13.79 -11.63
N ARG A 35 0.90 13.74 -11.10
CA ARG A 35 0.65 13.24 -9.74
C ARG A 35 1.14 11.80 -9.58
N LYS A 36 0.79 10.91 -10.50
CA LYS A 36 1.23 9.51 -10.48
C LYS A 36 2.76 9.40 -10.51
N HIS A 37 3.41 10.16 -11.38
CA HIS A 37 4.88 10.14 -11.51
C HIS A 37 5.57 10.64 -10.23
N ASN A 38 5.06 11.70 -9.60
CA ASN A 38 5.63 12.24 -8.37
C ASN A 38 5.50 11.26 -7.20
N VAL A 39 4.34 10.60 -7.05
CA VAL A 39 4.11 9.59 -6.01
C VAL A 39 5.04 8.38 -6.21
N GLU A 40 5.17 7.92 -7.45
CA GLU A 40 6.05 6.80 -7.80
C GLU A 40 7.52 7.11 -7.53
N LYS A 41 7.94 8.36 -7.83
CA LYS A 41 9.28 8.84 -7.54
C LYS A 41 9.52 8.97 -6.03
N ALA A 42 8.52 9.39 -5.26
CA ALA A 42 8.63 9.49 -3.80
C ALA A 42 8.92 8.13 -3.16
N ILE A 43 8.17 7.08 -3.53
CA ILE A 43 8.39 5.74 -2.97
C ILE A 43 9.70 5.11 -3.44
N SER A 44 10.17 5.41 -4.66
CA SER A 44 11.43 4.85 -5.18
C SER A 44 12.67 5.22 -4.37
N LYS A 45 12.61 6.27 -3.53
CA LYS A 45 13.68 6.60 -2.58
C LYS A 45 13.98 5.47 -1.60
N TYR A 46 12.98 4.63 -1.33
CA TYR A 46 13.03 3.54 -0.36
C TYR A 46 13.13 2.16 -1.02
N ASP A 47 13.27 2.10 -2.36
CA ASP A 47 13.30 0.84 -3.11
C ASP A 47 14.42 -0.11 -2.67
N SER A 48 15.51 0.41 -2.10
CA SER A 48 16.64 -0.35 -1.59
C SER A 48 16.44 -0.91 -0.18
N GLU A 49 15.33 -0.57 0.49
CA GLU A 49 15.03 -1.13 1.82
C GLU A 49 14.83 -2.63 1.72
N ILE A 50 15.36 -3.39 2.68
CA ILE A 50 15.38 -4.86 2.64
C ILE A 50 14.51 -5.42 3.75
N LEU A 51 13.60 -6.32 3.38
CA LEU A 51 12.93 -7.23 4.28
C LEU A 51 13.65 -8.57 4.27
N ILE A 52 14.07 -9.05 5.44
CA ILE A 52 14.68 -10.37 5.58
C ILE A 52 13.58 -11.37 5.95
N VAL A 53 13.49 -12.49 5.24
CA VAL A 53 12.57 -13.57 5.58
C VAL A 53 13.36 -14.77 6.07
N LYS A 54 12.95 -15.32 7.21
CA LYS A 54 13.60 -16.43 7.91
C LYS A 54 12.60 -17.57 8.16
N SER A 55 13.14 -18.75 8.45
CA SER A 55 12.40 -19.83 9.10
C SER A 55 13.28 -20.47 10.17
N ASP A 56 12.71 -20.59 11.36
CA ASP A 56 13.40 -21.08 12.55
C ASP A 56 14.75 -20.36 12.77
N GLY A 57 14.78 -19.04 12.56
CA GLY A 57 15.98 -18.20 12.71
C GLY A 57 16.95 -18.21 11.53
N ASN A 58 16.79 -19.11 10.56
CA ASN A 58 17.65 -19.21 9.38
C ASN A 58 17.12 -18.34 8.25
N GLN A 59 17.97 -17.50 7.65
CA GLN A 59 17.59 -16.68 6.51
C GLN A 59 17.23 -17.56 5.30
N LEU A 60 16.02 -17.35 4.78
CA LEU A 60 15.51 -18.00 3.57
C LEU A 60 15.67 -17.09 2.37
N ASP A 61 15.32 -15.82 2.53
CA ASP A 61 15.28 -14.85 1.43
C ASP A 61 15.51 -13.43 1.97
N SER A 62 15.82 -12.52 1.07
CA SER A 62 15.89 -11.07 1.33
C SER A 62 15.28 -10.32 0.16
N LEU A 63 14.25 -9.55 0.42
CA LEU A 63 13.48 -8.85 -0.60
C LEU A 63 13.62 -7.36 -0.44
N THR A 64 14.02 -6.70 -1.52
CA THR A 64 13.97 -5.25 -1.58
C THR A 64 12.53 -4.75 -1.63
N LEU A 65 12.26 -3.54 -1.15
CA LEU A 65 10.95 -2.90 -1.29
C LEU A 65 10.52 -2.84 -2.76
N LYS A 66 11.47 -2.63 -3.68
CA LYS A 66 11.21 -2.70 -5.12
C LYS A 66 10.67 -4.05 -5.58
N GLU A 67 11.20 -5.15 -5.06
CA GLU A 67 10.76 -6.51 -5.37
C GLU A 67 9.41 -6.80 -4.73
N ILE A 68 9.22 -6.41 -3.47
CA ILE A 68 7.94 -6.50 -2.77
C ILE A 68 6.85 -5.84 -3.59
N ARG A 69 7.04 -4.58 -4.01
CA ARG A 69 6.08 -3.82 -4.82
C ARG A 69 5.69 -4.52 -6.14
N LYS A 70 6.57 -5.34 -6.70
CA LYS A 70 6.30 -6.13 -7.93
C LYS A 70 5.49 -7.39 -7.67
N LEU A 71 5.38 -7.87 -6.42
CA LEU A 71 4.57 -9.05 -6.07
C LEU A 71 3.06 -8.80 -6.16
N GLY A 72 2.64 -7.55 -6.30
CA GLY A 72 1.24 -7.17 -6.46
C GLY A 72 0.79 -6.24 -5.35
N ALA A 73 1.09 -4.94 -5.52
CA ALA A 73 0.60 -3.89 -4.66
C ALA A 73 -0.93 -3.82 -4.68
N GLU A 74 -1.54 -3.80 -3.50
CA GLU A 74 -2.97 -3.63 -3.32
C GLU A 74 -3.26 -2.33 -2.57
N LYS A 75 -4.39 -1.71 -2.92
CA LYS A 75 -4.92 -0.56 -2.20
C LYS A 75 -6.12 -1.01 -1.39
N LYS A 76 -6.10 -0.73 -0.09
CA LYS A 76 -7.18 -1.11 0.82
C LYS A 76 -7.49 0.04 1.76
N SER A 77 -8.77 0.19 2.10
CA SER A 77 -9.17 1.12 3.15
C SER A 77 -9.27 0.37 4.47
N VAL A 78 -8.55 0.83 5.49
CA VAL A 78 -8.61 0.30 6.85
C VAL A 78 -9.39 1.27 7.72
N TYR A 79 -10.24 0.71 8.58
CA TYR A 79 -11.09 1.47 9.49
C TYR A 79 -10.52 1.36 10.91
N LEU A 80 -10.16 2.50 11.48
CA LEU A 80 -9.58 2.63 12.82
C LEU A 80 -10.56 3.29 13.76
N ASN A 81 -10.28 3.21 15.07
CA ASN A 81 -11.06 3.87 16.12
C ASN A 81 -12.55 3.50 16.03
N ASN A 82 -12.83 2.19 15.95
CA ASN A 82 -14.17 1.62 15.80
C ASN A 82 -14.92 2.16 14.56
N GLY A 83 -14.19 2.42 13.47
CA GLY A 83 -14.74 2.89 12.20
C GLY A 83 -14.92 4.41 12.07
N LEU A 84 -14.47 5.18 13.07
CA LEU A 84 -14.52 6.64 13.02
C LEU A 84 -13.45 7.24 12.10
N GLU A 85 -12.36 6.52 11.89
CA GLU A 85 -11.25 6.95 11.06
C GLU A 85 -11.05 5.98 9.91
N LYS A 86 -10.85 6.52 8.71
CA LYS A 86 -10.59 5.75 7.49
C LYS A 86 -9.21 6.14 6.96
N VAL A 87 -8.37 5.15 6.77
CA VAL A 87 -7.00 5.31 6.25
C VAL A 87 -6.84 4.44 5.01
N ASP A 88 -6.38 5.03 3.90
CA ASP A 88 -6.13 4.27 2.68
C ASP A 88 -4.67 3.79 2.68
N ILE A 89 -4.46 2.48 2.71
CA ILE A 89 -3.14 1.86 2.71
C ILE A 89 -2.82 1.29 1.33
N GLU A 90 -1.53 1.28 0.97
CA GLU A 90 -1.00 0.53 -0.17
C GLU A 90 0.18 -0.33 0.28
N GLY A 91 0.08 -1.63 0.00
CA GLY A 91 1.02 -2.64 0.50
C GLY A 91 0.89 -3.96 -0.25
N VAL A 92 1.63 -4.96 0.21
CA VAL A 92 1.51 -6.34 -0.28
C VAL A 92 1.08 -7.22 0.88
N ALA A 93 0.12 -8.08 0.61
CA ALA A 93 -0.39 -9.00 1.61
C ALA A 93 0.69 -10.05 1.99
N ILE A 94 0.78 -10.41 3.27
CA ILE A 94 1.85 -11.24 3.84
C ILE A 94 1.84 -12.67 3.28
N GLU A 95 0.67 -13.29 3.17
CA GLU A 95 0.42 -14.57 2.51
C GLU A 95 1.05 -14.66 1.10
N LYS A 96 1.11 -13.57 0.33
CA LYS A 96 1.78 -13.53 -0.99
C LYS A 96 3.30 -13.49 -0.86
N ILE A 97 3.80 -12.82 0.18
CA ILE A 97 5.24 -12.70 0.45
C ILE A 97 5.80 -14.02 0.97
N ILE A 98 5.10 -14.69 1.90
CA ILE A 98 5.56 -15.96 2.49
C ILE A 98 5.13 -17.18 1.69
N GLY A 99 3.99 -17.12 0.98
CA GLY A 99 3.45 -18.24 0.20
C GLY A 99 4.23 -18.55 -1.08
N LYS A 100 5.12 -17.66 -1.53
CA LYS A 100 6.06 -17.92 -2.65
C LYS A 100 7.33 -18.66 -2.21
N LEU A 101 7.56 -18.78 -0.91
CA LEU A 101 8.75 -19.42 -0.36
C LEU A 101 8.58 -20.93 -0.38
N ASP A 102 9.67 -21.65 -0.62
CA ASP A 102 9.68 -23.12 -0.62
C ASP A 102 9.77 -23.65 0.83
N VAL A 103 8.73 -23.39 1.62
CA VAL A 103 8.64 -23.75 3.05
C VAL A 103 7.28 -24.34 3.35
N ASN A 104 7.25 -25.39 4.17
CA ASN A 104 5.98 -25.91 4.70
C ASN A 104 5.41 -24.95 5.77
N LEU A 105 4.32 -24.27 5.43
CA LEU A 105 3.63 -23.34 6.33
C LEU A 105 2.52 -24.00 7.18
N LYS A 106 2.14 -25.26 6.89
CA LYS A 106 0.98 -25.92 7.54
C LYS A 106 1.18 -26.19 9.02
N ASP A 107 2.41 -26.52 9.41
CA ASP A 107 2.75 -26.90 10.78
C ASP A 107 3.34 -25.73 11.58
N ARG A 108 3.39 -24.54 10.97
CA ARG A 108 3.95 -23.32 11.56
C ARG A 108 2.88 -22.63 12.39
N ALA A 109 3.24 -22.24 13.61
CA ALA A 109 2.31 -21.65 14.55
C ALA A 109 2.27 -20.12 14.43
N PHE A 110 3.43 -19.50 14.19
CA PHE A 110 3.58 -18.05 14.26
C PHE A 110 4.45 -17.47 13.16
N LEU A 111 4.13 -16.23 12.81
CA LEU A 111 5.03 -15.33 12.10
C LEU A 111 5.55 -14.33 13.14
N ILE A 112 6.85 -14.34 13.40
CA ILE A 112 7.51 -13.34 14.23
C ILE A 112 7.94 -12.18 13.35
N VAL A 113 7.50 -10.99 13.73
CA VAL A 113 7.84 -9.74 13.06
C VAL A 113 8.79 -8.99 13.96
N GLU A 114 9.98 -8.67 13.45
CA GLU A 114 11.00 -7.91 14.17
C GLU A 114 11.20 -6.53 13.52
N ASP A 115 11.21 -5.49 14.34
CA ASP A 115 11.52 -4.12 13.92
C ASP A 115 13.04 -3.83 13.91
N ASN A 116 13.46 -2.67 13.42
CA ASN A 116 14.88 -2.27 13.43
C ASN A 116 15.48 -2.09 14.84
N ASN A 117 14.65 -1.98 15.88
CA ASN A 117 15.09 -1.85 17.28
C ASN A 117 15.20 -3.21 17.99
N GLY A 118 14.87 -4.31 17.30
CA GLY A 118 14.86 -5.66 17.86
C GLY A 118 13.61 -6.01 18.67
N ASN A 119 12.56 -5.18 18.62
CA ASN A 119 11.29 -5.54 19.23
C ASN A 119 10.58 -6.56 18.34
N GLN A 120 10.01 -7.58 18.98
CA GLN A 120 9.32 -8.67 18.29
C GLN A 120 7.83 -8.69 18.60
N LYS A 121 7.03 -8.98 17.57
CA LYS A 121 5.60 -9.24 17.72
C LYS A 121 5.23 -10.54 17.01
N ARG A 122 4.37 -11.31 17.65
CA ARG A 122 3.87 -12.58 17.10
C ARG A 122 2.52 -12.37 16.44
N ILE A 123 2.40 -12.84 15.20
CA ILE A 123 1.15 -12.95 14.45
C ILE A 123 0.87 -14.44 14.29
N SER A 124 -0.35 -14.90 14.53
CA SER A 124 -0.67 -16.31 14.29
C SER A 124 -0.52 -16.63 12.81
N MET A 125 0.02 -17.79 12.47
CA MET A 125 0.19 -18.19 11.07
C MET A 125 -1.16 -18.25 10.35
N SER A 126 -2.24 -18.60 11.06
CA SER A 126 -3.61 -18.54 10.54
C SER A 126 -4.02 -17.14 10.07
N ALA A 127 -3.63 -16.08 10.78
CA ALA A 127 -3.91 -14.70 10.39
C ALA A 127 -2.99 -14.24 9.25
N ALA A 128 -1.71 -14.63 9.31
CA ALA A 128 -0.73 -14.29 8.27
C ALA A 128 -1.04 -14.93 6.91
N LEU A 129 -1.67 -16.11 6.90
CA LEU A 129 -2.08 -16.84 5.69
C LEU A 129 -3.52 -16.51 5.24
N GLU A 130 -4.28 -15.78 6.05
CA GLU A 130 -5.63 -15.37 5.66
C GLU A 130 -5.53 -14.35 4.51
N PRO A 131 -6.15 -14.63 3.35
CA PRO A 131 -6.06 -13.74 2.20
C PRO A 131 -6.49 -12.32 2.54
N GLU A 132 -5.70 -11.35 2.09
CA GLU A 132 -6.02 -9.93 2.27
C GLU A 132 -6.24 -9.47 3.73
N ARG A 133 -5.66 -10.15 4.72
CA ARG A 133 -5.80 -9.74 6.13
C ARG A 133 -4.61 -8.93 6.63
N VAL A 134 -3.42 -9.50 6.52
CA VAL A 134 -2.19 -8.87 7.05
C VAL A 134 -1.37 -8.35 5.87
N TYR A 135 -0.98 -7.08 5.93
CA TYR A 135 -0.23 -6.42 4.87
C TYR A 135 1.10 -5.89 5.37
N LEU A 136 2.13 -6.03 4.54
CA LEU A 136 3.33 -5.21 4.59
C LEU A 136 3.07 -3.93 3.80
N VAL A 137 2.88 -2.83 4.51
CA VAL A 137 2.48 -1.53 4.00
C VAL A 137 3.69 -0.61 3.85
N TYR A 138 3.72 0.13 2.76
CA TYR A 138 4.80 1.08 2.46
C TYR A 138 4.27 2.45 1.95
N LYS A 139 2.97 2.58 1.67
CA LYS A 139 2.30 3.88 1.53
C LYS A 139 0.99 3.93 2.31
N MET A 140 0.64 5.14 2.71
CA MET A 140 -0.62 5.48 3.37
C MET A 140 -1.10 6.83 2.80
N ASP A 141 -2.39 6.95 2.52
CA ASP A 141 -3.02 8.12 1.89
C ASP A 141 -2.31 8.64 0.62
N GLY A 142 -1.66 7.72 -0.10
CA GLY A 142 -0.94 7.98 -1.34
C GLY A 142 0.50 8.48 -1.17
N GLU A 143 1.02 8.59 0.05
CA GLU A 143 2.39 8.99 0.35
C GLU A 143 3.18 7.84 1.00
N PRO A 144 4.51 7.78 0.85
CA PRO A 144 5.33 6.80 1.58
C PRO A 144 5.12 6.94 3.09
N VAL A 145 4.97 5.82 3.80
CA VAL A 145 4.67 5.82 5.25
C VAL A 145 5.72 6.56 6.08
N PHE A 146 6.99 6.48 5.65
CA PHE A 146 8.10 7.20 6.26
C PHE A 146 8.00 8.72 6.11
N ASP A 147 7.49 9.20 4.96
CA ASP A 147 7.34 10.63 4.69
C ASP A 147 6.19 11.25 5.53
N ILE A 148 5.20 10.43 5.93
CA ILE A 148 4.10 10.83 6.81
C ILE A 148 4.57 10.89 8.27
N SER A 149 5.28 9.85 8.72
CA SER A 149 5.85 9.80 10.06
C SER A 149 7.06 8.88 10.10
N GLN A 150 8.18 9.40 10.57
CA GLN A 150 9.41 8.63 10.74
C GLN A 150 9.24 7.46 11.71
N ASN A 151 8.29 7.55 12.64
CA ASN A 151 8.00 6.49 13.62
C ASN A 151 7.39 5.23 12.98
N TYR A 152 6.82 5.33 11.78
CA TYR A 152 6.33 4.15 11.05
C TYR A 152 7.45 3.34 10.40
N GLY A 153 8.65 3.93 10.28
CA GLY A 153 9.71 3.35 9.47
C GLY A 153 9.35 3.36 7.98
N LYS A 154 10.06 2.55 7.19
CA LYS A 154 9.86 2.49 5.73
C LYS A 154 8.86 1.41 5.32
N MET A 155 8.65 0.42 6.18
CA MET A 155 7.69 -0.65 6.03
C MET A 155 7.04 -0.91 7.39
N LEU A 156 5.73 -1.14 7.41
CA LEU A 156 5.00 -1.53 8.62
C LEU A 156 4.06 -2.70 8.32
N ILE A 157 3.75 -3.51 9.32
CA ILE A 157 2.71 -4.53 9.22
C ILE A 157 1.40 -4.02 9.82
N ILE A 158 0.32 -4.22 9.07
CA ILE A 158 -1.05 -3.89 9.46
C ILE A 158 -1.92 -5.14 9.33
N ASP A 159 -2.58 -5.54 10.42
CA ASP A 159 -3.74 -6.46 10.37
C ASP A 159 -5.00 -5.62 10.13
N THR A 160 -5.64 -5.79 8.97
CA THR A 160 -6.81 -4.98 8.59
C THR A 160 -8.06 -5.29 9.39
N ASN A 161 -8.08 -6.42 10.11
CA ASN A 161 -9.19 -6.79 10.99
C ASN A 161 -9.06 -6.17 12.39
N ALA A 162 -7.93 -5.53 12.70
CA ALA A 162 -7.73 -4.86 13.96
C ALA A 162 -8.23 -3.42 13.93
N GLU A 163 -9.04 -3.04 14.91
CA GLU A 163 -9.66 -1.70 15.00
C GLU A 163 -8.73 -0.64 15.63
N SER A 164 -7.49 -1.01 15.96
CA SER A 164 -6.50 -0.17 16.66
C SER A 164 -5.11 -0.28 16.05
N THR A 165 -4.41 0.85 15.98
CA THR A 165 -3.01 0.97 15.54
C THR A 165 -2.02 0.27 16.48
N THR A 166 -2.42 -0.10 17.70
CA THR A 166 -1.60 -0.91 18.63
C THR A 166 -1.28 -2.30 18.07
N SER A 167 -2.09 -2.78 17.14
CA SER A 167 -1.85 -4.04 16.41
C SER A 167 -0.77 -3.90 15.34
N TRP A 168 -0.42 -2.68 14.92
CA TRP A 168 0.57 -2.46 13.88
C TRP A 168 1.98 -2.76 14.39
N VAL A 169 2.87 -3.10 13.47
CA VAL A 169 4.30 -3.26 13.73
C VAL A 169 5.02 -2.28 12.84
N ASN A 170 5.65 -1.27 13.43
CA ASN A 170 6.37 -0.24 12.69
C ASN A 170 7.79 -0.71 12.37
N ASP A 171 8.39 -0.08 11.36
CA ASP A 171 9.79 -0.23 10.98
C ASP A 171 10.27 -1.68 10.87
N VAL A 172 9.46 -2.47 10.16
CA VAL A 172 9.64 -3.91 10.00
C VAL A 172 10.91 -4.20 9.22
N LYS A 173 11.73 -5.09 9.77
CA LYS A 173 13.00 -5.53 9.19
C LYS A 173 12.99 -7.01 8.84
N THR A 174 12.43 -7.84 9.72
CA THR A 174 12.49 -9.30 9.59
C THR A 174 11.11 -9.93 9.76
N LEU A 175 10.84 -10.96 8.97
CA LEU A 175 9.77 -11.92 9.18
C LEU A 175 10.41 -13.29 9.46
N ASP A 176 10.06 -13.94 10.57
CA ASP A 176 10.52 -15.29 10.90
C ASP A 176 9.34 -16.26 11.01
N ILE A 177 9.42 -17.36 10.29
CA ILE A 177 8.37 -18.38 10.21
C ILE A 177 8.73 -19.50 11.18
N GLU A 178 7.96 -19.62 12.27
CA GLU A 178 8.14 -20.60 13.36
C GLU A 178 6.94 -21.56 13.50
#